data_AF-A0A3N2RAM3-F1
#
_entry.id   AF-A0A3N2RAM3-F1
#
_cell.length_a   1.000
_cell.length_b   1.000
_cell.length_c   1.000
_cell.angle_alpha   90.00
_cell.angle_beta   90.00
_cell.angle_gamma   90.00
#
_symmetry.space_group_name_H-M   'P 1'
#
loop_
_entity.id
_entity.type
_entity.pdbx_description
1 polymer ?
#
loop_
_entity_poly.entity_id
_entity_poly.type
_entity_poly.pdbx_seq_one_letter_code
_entity_poly.pdbx_strand_id
1 'polypeptide(L)'
;MTERERRKADAELVSPTGLRAGLNRAQLDALATLEQFGWRLRFVRRPMFLDPIPVVFDKDGTVFVVIESDGSLNDKPGFAIRD
;
A
#
# COMPACT_ATOMS: atom_id res chain seq x y z
N MET A 1 1.48 -31.24 1.08
CA MET A 1 1.23 -29.98 1.84
C MET A 1 0.47 -29.03 0.91
N THR A 2 -0.82 -28.88 1.15
CA THR A 2 -1.85 -28.55 0.15
C THR A 2 -1.93 -27.07 -0.24
N GLU A 3 -2.23 -26.83 -1.52
CA GLU A 3 -2.48 -25.54 -2.21
C GLU A 3 -3.36 -24.51 -1.47
N ARG A 4 -4.19 -24.97 -0.52
CA ARG A 4 -5.05 -24.12 0.33
C ARG A 4 -4.25 -23.26 1.32
N GLU A 5 -3.12 -23.76 1.81
CA GLU A 5 -2.27 -23.04 2.79
C GLU A 5 -1.57 -21.84 2.12
N ARG A 6 -1.16 -21.97 0.85
CA ARG A 6 -0.50 -20.89 0.11
C ARG A 6 -1.43 -19.68 -0.12
N ARG A 7 -2.73 -19.93 -0.37
CA ARG A 7 -3.72 -18.86 -0.54
C ARG A 7 -4.00 -18.10 0.76
N LYS A 8 -3.87 -18.75 1.92
CA LYS A 8 -4.03 -18.08 3.22
C LYS A 8 -2.86 -17.16 3.55
N ALA A 9 -1.63 -17.62 3.32
CA ALA A 9 -0.44 -16.80 3.52
C ALA A 9 -0.47 -15.54 2.63
N ASP A 10 -0.90 -15.68 1.37
CA ASP A 10 -1.09 -14.55 0.47
C ASP A 10 -2.18 -13.59 0.98
N ALA A 11 -3.33 -14.11 1.43
CA ALA A 11 -4.42 -13.30 1.98
C ALA A 11 -4.03 -12.55 3.28
N GLU A 12 -3.19 -13.13 4.12
CA GLU A 12 -2.64 -12.45 5.30
C GLU A 12 -1.65 -11.35 4.91
N LEU A 13 -0.88 -11.54 3.83
CA LEU A 13 0.00 -10.50 3.26
C LEU A 13 -0.80 -9.36 2.59
N VAL A 14 -2.01 -9.62 2.08
CA VAL A 14 -2.92 -8.61 1.51
C VAL A 14 -3.86 -7.99 2.57
N SER A 15 -3.90 -8.55 3.77
CA SER A 15 -4.70 -7.99 4.88
C SER A 15 -4.12 -6.65 5.35
N PRO A 16 -4.92 -5.68 5.81
CA PRO A 16 -4.43 -4.36 6.23
C PRO A 16 -3.30 -4.42 7.26
N THR A 17 -3.34 -5.40 8.17
CA THR A 17 -2.26 -5.68 9.12
C THR A 17 -0.98 -6.19 8.44
N GLY A 18 -1.09 -7.13 7.50
CA GLY A 18 0.04 -7.68 6.77
C GLY A 18 0.66 -6.70 5.78
N LEU A 19 -0.16 -5.83 5.17
CA LEU A 19 0.28 -4.71 4.35
C LEU A 19 1.14 -3.74 5.16
N ARG A 20 0.76 -3.46 6.41
CA ARG A 20 1.52 -2.62 7.35
C ARG A 20 2.78 -3.31 7.89
N ALA A 21 2.80 -4.64 7.93
CA ALA A 21 3.86 -5.44 8.55
C ALA A 21 5.23 -5.45 7.83
N GLY A 22 5.48 -4.52 6.91
CA GLY A 22 6.80 -4.27 6.32
C GLY A 22 7.09 -2.80 6.06
N LEU A 23 6.18 -1.90 6.45
CA LEU A 23 6.33 -0.48 6.23
C LEU A 23 7.33 0.10 7.23
N ASN A 24 8.16 1.00 6.76
CA ASN A 24 9.04 1.76 7.64
C ASN A 24 8.26 2.87 8.37
N ARG A 25 8.93 3.52 9.34
CA ARG A 25 8.29 4.54 10.17
C ARG A 25 7.81 5.75 9.38
N ALA A 26 8.55 6.20 8.37
CA ALA A 26 8.17 7.34 7.55
C ALA A 26 6.92 7.02 6.71
N GLN A 27 6.83 5.79 6.18
CA GLN A 27 5.65 5.30 5.48
C GLN A 27 4.43 5.17 6.38
N LEU A 28 4.62 4.69 7.61
CA LEU A 28 3.53 4.59 8.59
C LEU A 28 3.01 5.97 9.01
N ASP A 29 3.89 6.96 9.16
CA ASP A 29 3.52 8.34 9.52
C ASP A 29 2.74 9.02 8.39
N ALA A 30 3.21 8.89 7.14
CA ALA A 30 2.51 9.37 5.96
C ALA A 30 1.16 8.66 5.76
N LEU A 31 1.12 7.34 5.97
CA LEU A 31 -0.13 6.57 5.92
C LEU A 31 -1.12 7.05 6.98
N ALA A 32 -0.67 7.22 8.23
CA ALA A 32 -1.52 7.70 9.32
C ALA A 32 -2.10 9.09 9.00
N THR A 33 -1.27 9.98 8.45
CA THR A 33 -1.70 11.31 7.99
C THR A 33 -2.77 11.19 6.92
N LEU A 34 -2.56 10.38 5.88
CA LEU A 34 -3.54 10.13 4.82
C LEU A 34 -4.85 9.52 5.35
N GLU A 35 -4.77 8.58 6.29
CA GLU A 35 -5.95 8.00 6.94
C GLU A 35 -6.79 9.07 7.66
N GLN A 36 -6.18 10.12 8.21
CA GLN A 36 -6.91 11.26 8.80
C GLN A 36 -7.68 12.08 7.76
N PHE A 37 -7.18 12.17 6.53
CA PHE A 37 -7.89 12.79 5.41
C PHE A 37 -8.98 11.89 4.82
N GLY A 38 -9.18 10.69 5.36
CA GLY A 38 -10.17 9.72 4.87
C GLY A 38 -9.67 8.82 3.75
N TRP A 39 -8.37 8.86 3.46
CA TRP A 39 -7.76 7.98 2.48
C TRP A 39 -7.58 6.58 3.07
N ARG A 40 -7.52 5.56 2.21
CA ARG A 40 -7.40 4.17 2.66
C ARG A 40 -6.31 3.42 1.90
N LEU A 41 -5.48 2.70 2.65
CA LEU A 41 -4.50 1.78 2.08
C LEU A 41 -5.24 0.65 1.35
N ARG A 42 -4.99 0.50 0.04
CA ARG A 42 -5.67 -0.51 -0.77
C ARG A 42 -4.81 -1.75 -0.97
N PHE A 43 -3.53 -1.57 -1.27
CA PHE A 43 -2.55 -2.64 -1.40
C PHE A 43 -1.13 -2.07 -1.29
N VAL A 44 -0.15 -2.95 -1.11
CA VAL A 44 1.28 -2.62 -1.02
C VAL A 44 1.98 -3.41 -2.10
N ARG A 45 2.71 -2.74 -2.98
CA ARG A 45 3.55 -3.40 -3.97
C ARG A 45 4.83 -3.85 -3.28
N ARG A 46 5.19 -5.12 -3.42
CA ARG A 46 6.45 -5.68 -2.89
C ARG A 46 7.31 -6.20 -4.05
N PRO A 47 8.17 -5.36 -4.63
CA PRO A 47 9.14 -5.83 -5.62
C PRO A 47 10.15 -6.77 -4.92
N MET A 48 10.63 -7.81 -5.59
CA MET A 48 11.54 -8.81 -4.99
C MET A 48 12.86 -8.22 -4.44
N PHE A 49 13.21 -6.98 -4.83
CA PHE A 49 14.49 -6.34 -4.50
C PHE A 49 14.36 -4.88 -4.01
N LEU A 50 13.13 -4.40 -3.77
CA LEU A 50 12.89 -3.03 -3.30
C LEU A 50 12.01 -3.08 -2.04
N ASP A 51 12.00 -1.96 -1.31
CA ASP A 51 11.11 -1.79 -0.18
C ASP A 51 9.64 -1.94 -0.57
N PRO A 52 8.78 -2.34 0.38
CA PRO A 52 7.35 -2.33 0.19
C PRO A 52 6.84 -0.91 -0.10
N ILE A 53 6.08 -0.76 -1.17
CA ILE A 53 5.53 0.50 -1.66
C ILE A 53 4.01 0.51 -1.43
N PRO A 54 3.52 1.10 -0.32
CA PRO A 54 2.09 1.24 -0.05
C PRO A 54 1.40 2.16 -1.05
N VAL A 55 0.24 1.71 -1.53
CA VAL A 55 -0.62 2.47 -2.43
C VAL A 55 -1.92 2.79 -1.71
N VAL A 56 -2.17 4.09 -1.55
CA VAL A 56 -3.31 4.64 -0.81
C VAL A 56 -4.24 5.33 -1.81
N PHE A 57 -5.54 5.13 -1.64
CA PHE A 57 -6.56 5.76 -2.48
C PHE A 57 -7.31 6.82 -1.66
N ASP A 58 -7.70 7.89 -2.33
CA ASP A 58 -8.62 8.89 -1.78
C ASP A 58 -9.99 8.27 -1.44
N LYS A 59 -10.78 8.94 -0.61
CA LYS A 59 -12.17 8.59 -0.28
C LYS A 59 -13.01 8.25 -1.52
N ASP A 60 -12.86 9.03 -2.59
CA ASP A 60 -13.62 8.86 -3.84
C ASP A 60 -12.98 7.85 -4.80
N GLY A 61 -11.80 7.30 -4.48
CA GLY A 61 -11.09 6.35 -5.32
C GLY A 61 -10.62 6.91 -6.67
N THR A 62 -10.80 8.22 -6.89
CA THR A 62 -10.44 8.93 -8.12
C THR A 62 -8.93 9.18 -8.20
N VAL A 63 -8.30 9.37 -7.05
CA VAL A 63 -6.87 9.65 -6.91
C VAL A 63 -6.23 8.58 -6.05
N PHE A 64 -5.01 8.20 -6.41
CA PHE A 64 -4.18 7.31 -5.63
C PHE A 64 -2.80 7.92 -5.48
N VAL A 65 -2.18 7.68 -4.33
CA VAL A 65 -0.83 8.10 -4.01
C VAL A 65 -0.02 6.88 -3.59
N VAL A 66 1.26 6.96 -3.87
CA VAL A 66 2.22 5.92 -3.52
C VAL A 66 3.16 6.48 -2.47
N ILE A 67 3.37 5.78 -1.36
CA ILE A 67 4.33 6.22 -0.34
C ILE A 67 5.66 5.51 -0.59
N GLU A 68 6.68 6.27 -0.96
CA GLU A 68 8.03 5.76 -1.17
C GLU A 68 8.70 5.40 0.17
N SER A 69 9.84 4.71 0.14
CA SER A 69 10.58 4.32 1.36
C SER A 69 11.00 5.51 2.22
N ASP A 70 11.15 6.69 1.64
CA ASP A 70 11.49 7.92 2.35
C ASP A 70 10.28 8.53 3.09
N GLY A 71 9.05 8.02 2.87
CA GLY A 71 7.82 8.64 3.35
C GLY A 71 7.28 9.72 2.39
N SER A 72 8.01 10.00 1.31
CA SER A 72 7.55 10.87 0.23
C SER A 72 6.32 10.29 -0.46
N LEU A 73 5.29 11.14 -0.64
CA LEU A 73 4.06 10.81 -1.35
C LEU A 73 4.21 11.13 -2.83
N ASN A 74 4.00 10.12 -3.68
CA ASN A 74 3.99 10.27 -5.12
C ASN A 74 2.55 10.19 -5.63
N ASP A 75 1.95 11.35 -5.92
CA ASP A 75 0.60 11.50 -6.51
C ASP A 75 0.60 11.38 -8.05
N LYS A 76 1.77 11.43 -8.66
CA LYS A 76 1.97 11.30 -10.11
C LYS A 76 2.89 10.13 -10.41
N PRO A 77 2.46 8.87 -10.23
CA PRO A 77 3.25 7.72 -10.66
C PRO A 77 3.41 7.61 -12.20
N GLY A 78 3.19 8.68 -12.97
CA GLY A 78 3.46 8.73 -14.41
C GLY A 78 2.49 7.92 -15.29
N PHE A 79 1.43 7.35 -14.71
CA PHE A 79 0.45 6.55 -15.45
C PHE A 79 -0.98 6.95 -15.12
N ALA A 80 -1.75 7.21 -16.17
CA ALA A 80 -3.19 7.44 -16.07
C ALA A 80 -3.92 6.11 -15.87
N ILE A 81 -4.68 5.99 -14.78
CA ILE A 81 -5.70 4.94 -14.66
C ILE A 81 -6.87 5.39 -15.54
N ARG A 82 -7.19 4.61 -16.57
CA ARG A 82 -8.37 4.82 -17.42
C ARG A 82 -9.49 3.91 -16.90
N ASP A 83 -10.67 4.49 -16.74
CA ASP A 83 -11.96 3.83 -16.42
C ASP A 83 -12.25 2.62 -17.33
#